data_AF-A0A837DUL7-F1
#
_entry.id   AF-A0A837DUL7-F1
#
_cell.length_a   1.000
_cell.length_b   1.000
_cell.length_c   1.000
_cell.angle_alpha   90.00
_cell.angle_beta   90.00
_cell.angle_gamma   90.00
#
_symmetry.space_group_name_H-M   'P 1'
#
loop_
_entity.id
_entity.type
_entity.pdbx_description
1 polymer ?
#
loop_
_entity_poly.entity_id
_entity_poly.type
_entity_poly.pdbx_seq_one_letter_code
_entity_poly.pdbx_strand_id
1 'polypeptide(L)'
;MKRKHKLVPLELQKRYDKLLGVVPELEKVHDIQQSLDIIKGCTNAEGFNTLGYALTNVFEGAWLKDAKTIYEFDKTLFETLSDQTDLSVASDTLKRLPFKCAYICMPVKLTGPQDTPMDGFFTLKKEDVIKCLFVSTDTLAFGQLDIHLSAKTFEENEKISIEEARRYGAEFVRSPNSATTRASKLVVQLLLYLCAANADVQERRPSTTTAKKTSKTTDKRPVRHWDVGVRVGATIKHNRSYAAKTQCKGSEHKQHARPRPHLRRGHWSHFWTGKRDSADRERVLKWIEPVYINADTPDDLPTTIHKVK
;
A
#
# COMPACT_ATOMS: atom_id res chain seq x y z
N MET A 1 17.51 -22.51 -12.92
CA MET A 1 17.06 -22.53 -11.52
C MET A 1 16.33 -21.23 -11.21
N LYS A 2 15.01 -21.25 -10.94
CA LYS A 2 14.29 -20.04 -10.50
C LYS A 2 14.82 -19.65 -9.11
N ARG A 3 15.53 -18.51 -8.99
CA ARG A 3 15.91 -17.96 -7.67
C ARG A 3 14.63 -17.81 -6.86
N LYS A 4 14.60 -18.35 -5.63
CA LYS A 4 13.49 -18.12 -4.70
C LYS A 4 13.36 -16.62 -4.49
N HIS A 5 12.17 -16.07 -4.71
CA HIS A 5 11.87 -14.66 -4.42
C HIS A 5 12.13 -14.43 -2.93
N LYS A 6 13.08 -13.56 -2.61
CA LYS A 6 13.39 -13.21 -1.22
C LYS A 6 12.40 -12.14 -0.78
N LEU A 7 11.73 -12.35 0.36
CA LEU A 7 10.85 -11.34 0.92
C LEU A 7 11.68 -10.19 1.48
N VAL A 8 11.41 -8.97 1.00
CA VAL A 8 12.07 -7.74 1.45
C VAL A 8 12.11 -7.63 2.98
N PRO A 9 11.01 -7.86 3.73
CA PRO A 9 11.08 -7.79 5.19
C PRO A 9 12.08 -8.75 5.83
N LEU A 10 12.22 -9.97 5.31
CA LEU A 10 13.18 -10.93 5.87
C LEU A 10 14.64 -10.56 5.56
N GLU A 11 14.90 -9.88 4.44
CA GLU A 11 16.24 -9.36 4.16
C GLU A 11 16.56 -8.13 5.02
N LEU A 12 15.56 -7.28 5.31
CA LEU A 12 15.71 -6.17 6.26
C LEU A 12 15.92 -6.68 7.69
N GLN A 13 15.20 -7.71 8.12
CA GLN A 13 15.40 -8.37 9.41
C GLN A 13 16.86 -8.77 9.63
N LYS A 14 17.49 -9.40 8.62
CA LYS A 14 18.91 -9.79 8.70
C LYS A 14 19.85 -8.59 8.84
N ARG A 15 19.54 -7.48 8.17
CA ARG A 15 20.32 -6.24 8.29
C ARG A 15 20.14 -5.60 9.65
N TYR A 16 18.92 -5.59 10.16
CA TYR A 16 18.58 -5.11 11.49
C TYR A 16 19.32 -5.90 12.58
N ASP A 17 19.26 -7.23 12.53
CA ASP A 17 19.98 -8.10 13.48
C ASP A 17 21.50 -7.84 13.44
N LYS A 18 22.08 -7.66 12.24
CA LYS A 18 23.50 -7.31 12.10
C LYS A 18 23.80 -5.92 12.68
N LEU A 19 22.91 -4.95 12.47
CA LEU A 19 23.06 -3.59 12.99
C LEU A 19 23.02 -3.58 14.53
N LEU A 20 22.07 -4.29 15.15
CA LEU A 20 22.00 -4.42 16.60
C LEU A 20 23.18 -5.17 17.21
N GLY A 21 23.78 -6.12 16.47
CA GLY A 21 25.01 -6.77 16.89
C GLY A 21 26.23 -5.84 16.98
N VAL A 22 26.20 -4.70 16.27
CA VAL A 22 27.26 -3.68 16.30
C VAL A 22 26.89 -2.53 17.24
N VAL A 23 25.62 -2.08 17.23
CA VAL A 23 25.13 -0.94 18.00
C VAL A 23 23.84 -1.33 18.74
N PRO A 24 23.94 -2.00 19.91
CA PRO A 24 22.78 -2.57 20.61
C PRO A 24 21.77 -1.52 21.13
N GLU A 25 22.23 -0.32 21.46
CA GLU A 25 21.40 0.79 21.94
C GLU A 25 20.26 1.18 20.98
N LEU A 26 20.43 0.90 19.69
CA LEU A 26 19.44 1.14 18.66
C LEU A 26 18.15 0.32 18.82
N GLU A 27 18.13 -0.74 19.63
CA GLU A 27 16.92 -1.55 19.89
C GLU A 27 15.76 -0.75 20.51
N LYS A 28 16.12 0.28 21.30
CA LYS A 28 15.18 1.17 22.00
C LYS A 28 14.84 2.43 21.20
N VAL A 29 15.50 2.64 20.07
CA VAL A 29 15.35 3.85 19.26
C VAL A 29 14.23 3.65 18.23
N HIS A 30 13.31 4.61 18.18
CA HIS A 30 12.10 4.56 17.35
C HIS A 30 11.91 5.80 16.47
N ASP A 31 12.86 6.72 16.55
CA ASP A 31 12.94 7.94 15.78
C ASP A 31 14.08 7.86 14.76
N ILE A 32 13.84 8.34 13.55
CA ILE A 32 14.77 8.22 12.43
C ILE A 32 15.99 9.13 12.67
N GLN A 33 15.79 10.35 13.18
CA GLN A 33 16.88 11.29 13.41
C GLN A 33 17.78 10.80 14.56
N GLN A 34 17.17 10.37 15.67
CA GLN A 34 17.93 9.79 16.78
C GLN A 34 18.74 8.56 16.33
N SER A 35 18.14 7.68 15.52
CA SER A 35 18.87 6.53 14.99
C SER A 35 20.00 6.97 14.05
N LEU A 36 19.78 7.99 13.23
CA LEU A 36 20.77 8.53 12.31
C LEU A 36 21.97 9.12 13.07
N ASP A 37 21.72 9.88 14.14
CA ASP A 37 22.76 10.52 14.95
C ASP A 37 23.64 9.48 15.66
N ILE A 38 23.03 8.44 16.24
CA ILE A 38 23.76 7.31 16.84
C ILE A 38 24.62 6.60 15.78
N ILE A 39 24.05 6.27 14.61
CA ILE A 39 24.79 5.55 13.57
C ILE A 39 25.94 6.40 13.03
N LYS A 40 25.76 7.71 12.86
CA LYS A 40 26.86 8.64 12.48
C LYS A 40 27.97 8.67 13.53
N GLY A 41 27.62 8.65 14.82
CA GLY A 41 28.61 8.61 15.90
C GLY A 41 29.38 7.29 15.97
N CYS A 42 28.77 6.18 15.56
CA CYS A 42 29.37 4.84 15.62
C CYS A 42 30.01 4.38 14.30
N THR A 43 29.72 5.02 13.17
CA THR A 43 30.15 4.56 11.84
C THR A 43 30.68 5.71 10.97
N ASN A 44 31.81 5.50 10.30
CA ASN A 44 32.43 6.49 9.39
C ASN A 44 31.68 6.64 8.03
N ALA A 45 30.38 6.37 7.97
CA ALA A 45 29.64 6.29 6.73
C ALA A 45 28.93 7.63 6.40
N GLU A 46 29.33 8.30 5.33
CA GLU A 46 28.64 9.51 4.84
C GLU A 46 27.44 9.17 3.94
N GLY A 47 26.35 9.92 4.12
CA GLY A 47 25.22 10.07 3.19
C GLY A 47 24.26 8.90 3.08
N PHE A 48 24.58 7.91 2.24
CA PHE A 48 23.56 6.98 1.74
C PHE A 48 23.44 5.67 2.55
N ASN A 49 24.52 5.25 3.21
CA ASN A 49 24.50 4.02 4.00
C ASN A 49 23.87 4.24 5.39
N THR A 50 24.19 5.36 6.02
CA THR A 50 23.76 5.70 7.38
C THR A 50 22.25 5.93 7.46
N LEU A 51 21.67 6.68 6.52
CA LEU A 51 20.22 6.85 6.45
C LEU A 51 19.51 5.52 6.17
N GLY A 52 20.05 4.68 5.28
CA GLY A 52 19.51 3.35 5.03
C GLY A 52 19.49 2.46 6.28
N TYR A 53 20.53 2.51 7.11
CA TYR A 53 20.56 1.81 8.40
C TYR A 53 19.58 2.40 9.42
N ALA A 54 19.44 3.72 9.49
CA ALA A 54 18.47 4.37 10.38
C ALA A 54 17.03 4.02 10.01
N LEU A 55 16.71 4.03 8.72
CA LEU A 55 15.41 3.59 8.21
C LEU A 55 15.19 2.10 8.49
N THR A 56 16.19 1.26 8.25
CA THR A 56 16.11 -0.17 8.59
C THR A 56 15.86 -0.35 10.09
N ASN A 57 16.55 0.39 10.96
CA ASN A 57 16.35 0.34 12.40
C ASN A 57 14.89 0.62 12.79
N VAL A 58 14.36 1.75 12.35
CA VAL A 58 13.04 2.21 12.79
C VAL A 58 11.92 1.34 12.21
N PHE A 59 11.97 1.01 10.92
CA PHE A 59 10.91 0.25 10.26
C PHE A 59 10.95 -1.23 10.64
N GLU A 60 12.11 -1.89 10.59
CA GLU A 60 12.20 -3.30 10.95
C GLU A 60 11.99 -3.52 12.44
N GLY A 61 12.54 -2.64 13.30
CA GLY A 61 12.27 -2.68 14.74
C GLY A 61 10.78 -2.54 15.06
N ALA A 62 10.06 -1.67 14.35
CA ALA A 62 8.61 -1.53 14.52
C ALA A 62 7.84 -2.75 14.00
N TRP A 63 8.21 -3.30 12.84
CA TRP A 63 7.58 -4.47 12.24
C TRP A 63 7.75 -5.73 13.08
N LEU A 64 8.95 -5.92 13.66
CA LEU A 64 9.23 -6.98 14.62
C LEU A 64 8.41 -6.79 15.89
N LYS A 65 8.35 -5.59 16.49
CA LYS A 65 7.55 -5.36 17.71
C LYS A 65 6.04 -5.53 17.49
N ASP A 66 5.56 -5.41 16.26
CA ASP A 66 4.18 -5.70 15.88
C ASP A 66 3.98 -7.21 15.58
N ALA A 67 3.16 -7.55 14.58
CA ALA A 67 2.77 -8.92 14.25
C ALA A 67 3.54 -9.58 13.09
N LYS A 68 4.63 -8.98 12.60
CA LYS A 68 5.40 -9.44 11.42
C LYS A 68 4.49 -9.70 10.21
N THR A 69 3.62 -8.73 9.93
CA THR A 69 2.52 -8.88 8.97
C THR A 69 2.92 -8.45 7.57
N ILE A 70 2.51 -9.24 6.57
CA ILE A 70 2.56 -8.92 5.14
C ILE A 70 1.13 -8.96 4.59
N TYR A 71 0.68 -7.86 3.99
CA TYR A 71 -0.58 -7.77 3.24
C TYR A 71 -0.28 -7.88 1.75
N GLU A 72 -0.80 -8.90 1.08
CA GLU A 72 -0.58 -9.17 -0.34
C GLU A 72 -1.85 -8.89 -1.14
N PHE A 73 -1.82 -7.86 -1.98
CA PHE A 73 -2.97 -7.42 -2.75
C PHE A 73 -3.21 -8.27 -4.01
N ASP A 74 -4.46 -8.67 -4.25
CA ASP A 74 -4.89 -9.21 -5.53
C ASP A 74 -4.68 -8.16 -6.64
N LYS A 75 -4.17 -8.62 -7.78
CA LYS A 75 -3.86 -7.79 -8.95
C LYS A 75 -5.06 -7.00 -9.46
N THR A 76 -6.23 -7.62 -9.56
CA THR A 76 -7.42 -6.97 -10.09
C THR A 76 -7.96 -5.92 -9.15
N LEU A 77 -7.94 -6.17 -7.84
CA LEU A 77 -8.29 -5.14 -6.86
C LEU A 77 -7.29 -3.97 -6.95
N PHE A 78 -5.98 -4.26 -6.92
CA PHE A 78 -4.92 -3.25 -6.99
C PHE A 78 -5.11 -2.30 -8.18
N GLU A 79 -5.28 -2.86 -9.39
CA GLU A 79 -5.49 -2.07 -10.62
C GLU A 79 -6.78 -1.23 -10.57
N THR A 80 -7.83 -1.73 -9.91
CA THR A 80 -9.09 -0.98 -9.81
C THR A 80 -8.97 0.19 -8.82
N LEU A 81 -8.22 0.00 -7.73
CA LEU A 81 -7.98 1.03 -6.72
C LEU A 81 -7.05 2.13 -7.24
N SER A 82 -6.02 1.79 -8.02
CA SER A 82 -5.03 2.74 -8.54
C SER A 82 -5.62 3.85 -9.41
N ASP A 83 -6.79 3.59 -10.01
CA ASP A 83 -7.46 4.51 -10.92
C ASP A 83 -8.35 5.55 -10.21
N GLN A 84 -8.38 5.56 -8.88
CA GLN A 84 -9.20 6.49 -8.07
C GLN A 84 -8.39 7.70 -7.59
N THR A 85 -9.03 8.87 -7.67
CA THR A 85 -8.47 10.14 -7.19
C THR A 85 -9.53 10.87 -6.38
N ASP A 86 -9.41 10.81 -5.04
CA ASP A 86 -9.70 11.93 -4.13
C ASP A 86 -9.26 11.60 -2.69
N LEU A 87 -8.53 12.54 -2.05
CA LEU A 87 -7.92 12.42 -0.71
C LEU A 87 -8.83 12.94 0.42
N SER A 88 -9.90 13.66 0.09
CA SER A 88 -10.59 14.57 1.02
C SER A 88 -11.21 13.90 2.25
N VAL A 89 -11.23 12.56 2.31
CA VAL A 89 -11.75 11.80 3.46
C VAL A 89 -10.77 10.73 3.98
N ALA A 90 -9.50 10.82 3.59
CA ALA A 90 -8.52 9.77 3.89
C ALA A 90 -8.00 9.85 5.34
N SER A 91 -7.66 11.04 5.85
CA SER A 91 -6.89 11.19 7.09
C SER A 91 -7.52 10.50 8.31
N ASP A 92 -8.81 10.76 8.59
CA ASP A 92 -9.47 10.15 9.75
C ASP A 92 -9.68 8.64 9.57
N THR A 93 -9.85 8.19 8.33
CA THR A 93 -9.96 6.75 8.06
C THR A 93 -8.63 6.05 8.22
N LEU A 94 -7.53 6.65 7.77
CA LEU A 94 -6.18 6.14 7.91
C LEU A 94 -5.72 6.04 9.38
N LYS A 95 -6.28 6.87 10.28
CA LYS A 95 -6.10 6.70 11.74
C LYS A 95 -6.64 5.36 12.27
N ARG A 96 -7.48 4.64 11.51
CA ARG A 96 -8.02 3.32 11.88
C ARG A 96 -7.27 2.14 11.25
N LEU A 97 -6.07 2.37 10.67
CA LEU A 97 -5.25 1.27 10.16
C LEU A 97 -5.13 0.12 11.19
N PRO A 98 -5.28 -1.14 10.75
CA PRO A 98 -5.41 -2.30 11.65
C PRO A 98 -4.07 -2.80 12.23
N PHE A 99 -2.98 -2.08 11.97
CA PHE A 99 -1.63 -2.39 12.43
C PHE A 99 -0.87 -1.10 12.74
N LYS A 100 0.21 -1.23 13.51
CA LYS A 100 1.18 -0.15 13.73
C LYS A 100 2.24 -0.18 12.64
N CYS A 101 2.75 -1.37 12.32
CA CYS A 101 3.70 -1.57 11.23
C CYS A 101 3.43 -2.86 10.46
N ALA A 102 3.32 -2.76 9.14
CA ALA A 102 3.16 -3.90 8.25
C ALA A 102 3.86 -3.64 6.91
N TYR A 103 4.14 -4.72 6.18
CA TYR A 103 4.60 -4.63 4.81
C TYR A 103 3.43 -4.84 3.84
N ILE A 104 3.27 -3.94 2.88
CA ILE A 104 2.25 -3.99 1.85
C ILE A 104 2.92 -4.45 0.56
N CYS A 105 2.60 -5.67 0.13
CA CYS A 105 3.08 -6.26 -1.12
C CYS A 105 2.14 -5.89 -2.26
N MET A 106 2.71 -5.33 -3.33
CA MET A 106 2.01 -4.94 -4.54
C MET A 106 2.18 -6.00 -5.62
N PRO A 107 1.11 -6.35 -6.36
CA PRO A 107 1.16 -7.34 -7.43
C PRO A 107 1.88 -6.83 -8.68
N VAL A 108 2.16 -5.52 -8.74
CA VAL A 108 2.93 -4.86 -9.79
C VAL A 108 4.11 -4.16 -9.14
N LYS A 109 5.31 -4.38 -9.69
CA LYS A 109 6.51 -3.71 -9.20
C LYS A 109 6.48 -2.25 -9.61
N LEU A 110 6.70 -1.36 -8.65
CA LEU A 110 6.98 0.04 -8.94
C LEU A 110 8.44 0.18 -9.35
N THR A 111 8.70 1.13 -10.24
CA THR A 111 10.04 1.52 -10.64
C THR A 111 10.52 2.63 -9.71
N GLY A 112 11.49 2.31 -8.86
CA GLY A 112 12.17 3.26 -7.98
C GLY A 112 13.27 4.06 -8.70
N PRO A 113 14.09 4.82 -7.96
CA PRO A 113 15.25 5.49 -8.52
C PRO A 113 16.15 4.52 -9.29
N GLN A 114 16.73 4.97 -10.42
CA GLN A 114 17.60 4.17 -11.29
C GLN A 114 16.97 2.87 -11.81
N ASP A 115 15.67 2.91 -12.10
CA ASP A 115 14.89 1.77 -12.60
C ASP A 115 14.87 0.55 -11.67
N THR A 116 15.06 0.78 -10.37
CA THR A 116 15.13 -0.31 -9.39
C THR A 116 13.75 -0.89 -9.07
N PRO A 117 13.55 -2.21 -9.16
CA PRO A 117 12.26 -2.84 -8.91
C PRO A 117 11.89 -2.82 -7.42
N MET A 118 10.69 -2.32 -7.09
CA MET A 118 10.12 -2.30 -5.73
C MET A 118 8.80 -3.06 -5.72
N ASP A 119 8.72 -4.16 -4.98
CA ASP A 119 7.53 -5.05 -4.92
C ASP A 119 6.55 -4.71 -3.79
N GLY A 120 6.80 -3.64 -3.05
CA GLY A 120 6.00 -3.25 -1.90
C GLY A 120 6.61 -2.11 -1.11
N PHE A 121 6.02 -1.84 0.04
CA PHE A 121 6.52 -0.86 1.00
C PHE A 121 6.14 -1.25 2.42
N PHE A 122 7.02 -0.95 3.37
CA PHE A 122 6.63 -0.89 4.77
C PHE A 122 5.74 0.32 5.01
N THR A 123 4.75 0.15 5.87
CA THR A 123 3.91 1.21 6.40
C THR A 123 4.13 1.27 7.91
N LEU A 124 4.51 2.43 8.44
CA LEU A 124 4.66 2.69 9.86
C LEU A 124 3.73 3.85 10.27
N LYS A 125 2.70 3.51 11.04
CA LYS A 125 1.76 4.49 11.58
C LYS A 125 2.35 5.15 12.83
N LYS A 126 2.48 6.47 12.77
CA LYS A 126 2.73 7.36 13.93
C LYS A 126 1.45 8.15 14.21
N GLU A 127 1.49 9.04 15.19
CA GLU A 127 0.34 9.83 15.64
C GLU A 127 -0.24 10.70 14.51
N ASP A 128 0.59 11.54 13.89
CA ASP A 128 0.17 12.50 12.86
C ASP A 128 0.65 12.17 11.44
N VAL A 129 1.42 11.10 11.27
CA VAL A 129 2.03 10.74 9.99
C VAL A 129 2.08 9.23 9.80
N ILE A 130 1.82 8.78 8.58
CA ILE A 130 2.12 7.43 8.14
C ILE A 130 3.37 7.48 7.29
N LYS A 131 4.46 6.90 7.78
CA LYS A 131 5.73 6.83 7.06
C LYS A 131 5.78 5.55 6.24
N CYS A 132 6.20 5.65 4.99
CA CYS A 132 6.33 4.51 4.08
C CYS A 132 7.77 4.35 3.64
N LEU A 133 8.27 3.10 3.68
CA LEU A 133 9.62 2.75 3.23
C LEU A 133 9.52 1.73 2.10
N PHE A 134 9.89 2.15 0.91
CA PHE A 134 10.11 1.30 -0.25
C PHE A 134 11.55 0.80 -0.25
N VAL A 135 11.73 -0.46 -0.62
CA VAL A 135 13.05 -1.07 -0.75
C VAL A 135 13.13 -1.79 -2.08
N SER A 136 14.21 -1.54 -2.82
CA SER A 136 14.55 -2.29 -4.03
C SER A 136 14.77 -3.76 -3.70
N THR A 137 14.23 -4.65 -4.54
CA THR A 137 14.42 -6.10 -4.38
C THR A 137 15.87 -6.53 -4.64
N ASP A 138 16.66 -5.69 -5.31
CA ASP A 138 17.94 -6.09 -5.89
C ASP A 138 19.12 -5.30 -5.31
N THR A 139 18.97 -3.98 -5.14
CA THR A 139 20.11 -3.08 -4.93
C THR A 139 20.29 -2.62 -3.50
N LEU A 140 19.28 -2.71 -2.65
CA LEU A 140 19.33 -1.98 -1.38
C LEU A 140 18.53 -0.69 -1.36
N ALA A 141 18.34 -0.10 -2.54
CA ALA A 141 17.94 1.29 -2.68
C ALA A 141 16.61 1.54 -1.98
N PHE A 142 16.55 2.63 -1.23
CA PHE A 142 15.38 2.99 -0.45
C PHE A 142 14.67 4.19 -1.08
N GLY A 143 13.34 4.15 -1.04
CA GLY A 143 12.49 5.31 -1.27
C GLY A 143 11.66 5.55 -0.02
N GLN A 144 11.60 6.79 0.46
CA GLN A 144 10.67 7.14 1.54
C GLN A 144 9.45 7.85 0.94
N LEU A 145 8.30 7.76 1.58
CA LEU A 145 7.11 8.54 1.31
C LEU A 145 6.32 8.72 2.60
N ASP A 146 5.96 9.96 2.93
CA ASP A 146 5.21 10.24 4.15
C ASP A 146 3.80 10.73 3.78
N ILE A 147 2.81 10.31 4.58
CA ILE A 147 1.41 10.72 4.49
C ILE A 147 1.06 11.42 5.80
N HIS A 148 1.12 12.74 5.80
CA HIS A 148 0.76 13.60 6.92
C HIS A 148 -0.76 13.69 7.02
N LEU A 149 -1.30 13.28 8.16
CA LEU A 149 -2.73 13.20 8.39
C LEU A 149 -3.38 14.58 8.55
N SER A 150 -2.59 15.61 8.83
CA SER A 150 -3.02 17.01 8.88
C SER A 150 -3.10 17.67 7.51
N ALA A 151 -2.45 17.12 6.48
CA ALA A 151 -2.43 17.70 5.15
C ALA A 151 -3.81 17.59 4.48
N LYS A 152 -4.28 18.69 3.88
CA LYS A 152 -5.57 18.76 3.19
C LYS A 152 -5.48 18.34 1.73
N THR A 153 -4.31 18.50 1.11
CA THR A 153 -4.06 18.09 -0.28
C THR A 153 -2.76 17.28 -0.41
N PHE A 154 -2.61 16.58 -1.54
CA PHE A 154 -1.38 15.83 -1.81
C PHE A 154 -0.17 16.76 -2.01
N GLU A 155 -0.40 17.95 -2.55
CA GLU A 155 0.63 18.97 -2.77
C GLU A 155 1.12 19.54 -1.43
N GLU A 156 0.21 19.76 -0.48
CA GLU A 156 0.56 20.13 0.89
C GLU A 156 1.37 19.01 1.57
N ASN A 157 0.90 17.76 1.48
CA ASN A 157 1.62 16.60 1.98
C ASN A 157 3.04 16.50 1.42
N GLU A 158 3.20 16.73 0.12
CA GLU A 158 4.50 16.67 -0.56
C GLU A 158 5.45 17.76 -0.07
N LYS A 159 4.97 19.00 0.16
CA LYS A 159 5.77 20.09 0.73
C LYS A 159 6.31 19.73 2.12
N ILE A 160 5.45 19.26 3.02
CA ILE A 160 5.85 18.86 4.37
C ILE A 160 6.87 17.71 4.30
N SER A 161 6.61 16.72 3.44
CA SER A 161 7.53 15.58 3.25
C SER A 161 8.91 16.01 2.74
N ILE A 162 8.98 17.00 1.83
CA ILE A 162 10.26 17.53 1.32
C ILE A 162 11.03 18.23 2.45
N GLU A 163 10.35 19.03 3.27
CA GLU A 163 10.96 19.70 4.41
C GLU A 163 11.50 18.71 5.44
N GLU A 164 10.77 17.63 5.74
CA GLU A 164 11.26 16.55 6.61
C GLU A 164 12.46 15.81 6.00
N ALA A 165 12.41 15.48 4.71
CA ALA A 165 13.50 14.79 4.03
C ALA A 165 14.82 15.60 4.08
N ARG A 166 14.73 16.93 3.96
CA ARG A 166 15.88 17.83 4.11
C ARG A 166 16.52 17.75 5.50
N ARG A 167 15.72 17.55 6.56
CA ARG A 167 16.25 17.38 7.94
C ARG A 167 17.13 16.14 8.07
N TYR A 168 16.79 15.06 7.36
CA TYR A 168 17.56 13.82 7.36
C TYR A 168 18.85 13.92 6.50
N GLY A 169 19.14 15.07 5.88
CA GLY A 169 20.25 15.23 4.94
C GLY A 169 20.04 14.47 3.63
N ALA A 170 18.79 14.13 3.31
CA ALA A 170 18.45 13.43 2.09
C ALA A 170 18.28 14.45 0.94
N GLU A 171 19.30 14.58 0.09
CA GLU A 171 19.18 15.31 -1.17
C GLU A 171 18.35 14.47 -2.16
N PHE A 172 17.03 14.65 -2.14
CA PHE A 172 16.17 14.06 -3.17
C PHE A 172 15.70 15.12 -4.16
N VAL A 173 15.86 14.79 -5.45
CA VAL A 173 15.16 15.39 -6.58
C VAL A 173 13.68 14.97 -6.51
N ARG A 174 12.92 15.57 -5.60
CA ARG A 174 11.46 15.57 -5.72
C ARG A 174 11.08 16.81 -6.51
N SER A 175 10.74 16.63 -7.78
CA SER A 175 10.07 17.67 -8.54
C SER A 175 8.63 17.80 -8.01
N PRO A 176 8.18 18.98 -7.60
CA PRO A 176 6.76 19.24 -7.34
C PRO A 176 5.99 18.93 -8.63
N ASN A 177 4.99 18.05 -8.58
CA ASN A 177 4.24 17.43 -9.71
C ASN A 177 4.81 16.12 -10.29
N SER A 178 5.58 15.33 -9.52
CA SER A 178 6.30 14.13 -10.01
C SER A 178 5.61 12.78 -9.71
N ALA A 179 6.25 11.69 -10.16
CA ALA A 179 5.90 10.29 -9.83
C ALA A 179 5.58 10.05 -8.34
N THR A 180 6.11 10.87 -7.43
CA THR A 180 5.84 10.86 -5.99
C THR A 180 4.36 11.12 -5.65
N THR A 181 3.72 12.08 -6.30
CA THR A 181 2.28 12.37 -6.07
C THR A 181 1.43 11.20 -6.52
N ARG A 182 1.80 10.54 -7.64
CA ARG A 182 1.13 9.33 -8.13
C ARG A 182 1.32 8.16 -7.17
N ALA A 183 2.53 7.96 -6.66
CA ALA A 183 2.81 6.96 -5.64
C ALA A 183 2.03 7.23 -4.35
N SER A 184 1.95 8.48 -3.89
CA SER A 184 1.19 8.88 -2.70
C SER A 184 -0.29 8.56 -2.86
N LYS A 185 -0.85 8.90 -4.03
CA LYS A 185 -2.24 8.57 -4.40
C LYS A 185 -2.47 7.07 -4.30
N LEU A 186 -1.64 6.27 -4.98
CA LEU A 186 -1.72 4.81 -4.94
C LEU A 186 -1.66 4.26 -3.51
N VAL A 187 -0.65 4.64 -2.73
CA VAL A 187 -0.45 4.18 -1.35
C VAL A 187 -1.69 4.48 -0.51
N VAL A 188 -2.23 5.70 -0.60
CA VAL A 188 -3.46 6.06 0.12
C VAL A 188 -4.62 5.15 -0.27
N GLN A 189 -4.83 4.85 -1.56
CA GLN A 189 -5.92 3.95 -1.97
C GLN A 189 -5.78 2.55 -1.37
N LEU A 190 -4.56 2.01 -1.34
CA LEU A 190 -4.28 0.69 -0.75
C LEU A 190 -4.53 0.69 0.76
N LEU A 191 -4.04 1.71 1.47
CA LEU A 191 -4.22 1.82 2.92
C LEU A 191 -5.69 2.08 3.30
N LEU A 192 -6.44 2.84 2.51
CA LEU A 192 -7.88 3.03 2.71
C LEU A 192 -8.65 1.72 2.58
N TYR A 193 -8.26 0.85 1.63
CA TYR A 193 -8.87 -0.46 1.51
C TYR A 193 -8.69 -1.30 2.77
N LEU A 194 -7.50 -1.27 3.39
CA LEU A 194 -7.27 -1.98 4.65
C LEU A 194 -8.06 -1.41 5.83
N CYS A 195 -8.55 -0.17 5.72
CA CYS A 195 -9.40 0.49 6.72
C CYS A 195 -10.91 0.36 6.41
N ALA A 196 -11.29 -0.19 5.25
CA ALA A 196 -12.68 -0.24 4.83
C ALA A 196 -13.45 -1.30 5.63
N ALA A 197 -14.67 -0.97 6.06
CA ALA A 197 -15.50 -1.88 6.86
C ALA A 197 -15.92 -3.16 6.10
N ASN A 198 -15.87 -3.13 4.78
CA ASN A 198 -16.14 -4.27 3.90
C ASN A 198 -14.87 -4.80 3.19
N ALA A 199 -13.69 -4.50 3.73
CA ALA A 199 -12.44 -4.99 3.17
C ALA A 199 -12.41 -6.53 3.17
N ASP A 200 -12.05 -7.12 2.03
CA ASP A 200 -11.79 -8.55 1.94
C ASP A 200 -10.33 -8.81 2.33
N VAL A 201 -10.11 -9.10 3.61
CA VAL A 201 -8.78 -9.31 4.18
C VAL A 201 -8.81 -10.61 4.97
N GLN A 202 -8.00 -11.59 4.57
CA GLN A 202 -7.98 -12.92 5.19
C GLN A 202 -6.57 -13.36 5.49
N GLU A 203 -6.33 -13.82 6.72
CA GLU A 203 -5.04 -14.42 7.05
C GLU A 203 -4.89 -15.74 6.31
N ARG A 204 -3.77 -15.87 5.60
CA ARG A 204 -3.40 -17.08 4.88
C ARG A 204 -3.05 -18.12 5.93
N ARG A 205 -3.81 -19.23 5.96
CA ARG A 205 -3.50 -20.34 6.88
C ARG A 205 -2.04 -20.77 6.66
N PRO A 206 -1.24 -20.93 7.72
CA PRO A 206 0.12 -21.40 7.56
C PRO A 206 0.08 -22.77 6.87
N SER A 207 0.64 -22.84 5.67
CA SER A 207 0.80 -24.12 4.99
C SER A 207 1.66 -25.02 5.86
N THR A 208 1.18 -26.23 6.14
CA THR A 208 1.87 -27.26 6.93
C THR A 208 3.23 -27.65 6.35
N THR A 209 3.52 -27.29 5.09
CA THR A 209 4.79 -27.59 4.41
C THR A 209 5.89 -26.53 4.58
N THR A 210 5.61 -25.32 5.08
CA THR A 210 6.62 -24.23 5.13
C THR A 210 7.35 -24.09 6.46
N ALA A 211 7.09 -24.97 7.42
CA ALA A 211 7.81 -25.05 8.69
C ALA A 211 9.22 -25.64 8.52
N LYS A 212 10.06 -25.11 7.61
CA LYS A 212 11.44 -25.56 7.45
C LYS A 212 12.33 -24.46 6.87
N LYS A 213 12.89 -23.67 7.78
CA LYS A 213 14.31 -23.29 7.92
C LYS A 213 14.39 -22.08 8.82
N THR A 214 14.73 -22.30 10.09
CA THR A 214 15.04 -21.25 11.05
C THR A 214 16.21 -20.43 10.52
N SER A 215 15.93 -19.21 10.11
CA SER A 215 16.93 -18.17 9.93
C SER A 215 17.67 -17.97 11.27
N LYS A 216 18.96 -17.61 11.24
CA LYS A 216 19.72 -17.15 12.43
C LYS A 216 19.25 -15.74 12.86
N THR A 217 17.94 -15.50 12.90
CA THR A 217 17.36 -14.23 13.34
C THR A 217 17.00 -14.31 14.81
N THR A 218 17.08 -13.17 15.50
CA THR A 218 16.77 -13.06 16.93
C THR A 218 15.30 -13.38 17.21
N ASP A 219 14.40 -12.83 16.40
CA ASP A 219 12.96 -13.11 16.45
C ASP A 219 12.57 -14.30 15.55
N LYS A 220 12.08 -15.38 16.19
CA LYS A 220 11.67 -16.65 15.56
C LYS A 220 10.18 -16.72 15.20
N ARG A 221 9.37 -15.70 15.53
CA ARG A 221 7.94 -15.70 15.18
C ARG A 221 7.76 -15.80 13.66
N PRO A 222 6.81 -16.61 13.18
CA PRO A 222 6.56 -16.73 11.75
C PRO A 222 6.01 -15.41 11.19
N VAL A 223 6.31 -15.15 9.93
CA VAL A 223 5.69 -14.05 9.17
C VAL A 223 4.23 -14.40 8.92
N ARG A 224 3.33 -13.45 9.18
CA ARG A 224 1.89 -13.61 8.96
C ARG A 224 1.51 -13.01 7.61
N HIS A 225 1.04 -13.86 6.70
CA HIS A 225 0.59 -13.43 5.38
C HIS A 225 -0.92 -13.21 5.38
N TRP A 226 -1.36 -12.10 4.80
CA TRP A 226 -2.76 -11.76 4.63
C TRP A 226 -3.05 -11.52 3.17
N ASP A 227 -4.02 -12.25 2.65
CA ASP A 227 -4.56 -12.05 1.31
C ASP A 227 -5.54 -10.88 1.34
N VAL A 228 -5.36 -9.92 0.43
CA VAL A 228 -6.17 -8.72 0.35
C VAL A 228 -6.88 -8.65 -0.99
N GLY A 229 -8.22 -8.69 -0.96
CA GLY A 229 -9.06 -8.49 -2.14
C GLY A 229 -9.21 -9.69 -3.05
N VAL A 230 -8.91 -10.91 -2.61
CA VAL A 230 -8.98 -12.10 -3.49
C VAL A 230 -10.40 -12.38 -3.98
N ARG A 231 -11.39 -12.37 -3.08
CA ARG A 231 -12.80 -12.57 -3.44
C ARG A 231 -13.37 -11.37 -4.19
N VAL A 232 -12.99 -10.17 -3.79
CA VAL A 232 -13.39 -8.93 -4.50
C VAL A 232 -12.81 -8.91 -5.92
N GLY A 233 -11.53 -9.21 -6.07
CA GLY A 233 -10.87 -9.33 -7.37
C GLY A 233 -11.49 -10.42 -8.24
N ALA A 234 -11.85 -11.57 -7.66
CA ALA A 234 -12.60 -12.61 -8.35
C ALA A 234 -13.99 -12.14 -8.79
N THR A 235 -14.68 -11.36 -7.96
CA THR A 235 -15.99 -10.76 -8.28
C THR A 235 -15.88 -9.75 -9.41
N ILE A 236 -14.87 -8.87 -9.39
CA ILE A 236 -14.59 -7.93 -10.48
C ILE A 236 -14.27 -8.68 -11.78
N LYS A 237 -13.43 -9.73 -11.73
CA LYS A 237 -13.14 -10.61 -12.87
C LYS A 237 -14.41 -11.30 -13.37
N HIS A 238 -15.24 -11.80 -12.48
CA HIS A 238 -16.51 -12.44 -12.82
C HIS A 238 -17.44 -11.45 -13.52
N ASN A 239 -17.64 -10.24 -12.97
CA ASN A 239 -18.47 -9.19 -13.57
C ASN A 239 -17.99 -8.83 -14.99
N ARG A 240 -16.67 -8.73 -15.21
CA ARG A 240 -16.11 -8.53 -16.57
C ARG A 240 -16.42 -9.70 -17.51
N SER A 241 -16.35 -10.94 -17.01
CA SER A 241 -16.50 -12.16 -17.82
C SER A 241 -17.95 -12.60 -18.07
N TYR A 242 -18.85 -12.43 -17.10
CA TYR A 242 -20.28 -12.73 -17.22
C TYR A 242 -20.85 -11.88 -18.34
N ALA A 243 -20.51 -10.61 -18.25
CA ALA A 243 -20.91 -9.62 -19.18
C ALA A 243 -20.27 -9.97 -20.57
N ALA A 244 -19.00 -10.41 -20.65
CA ALA A 244 -18.44 -10.92 -21.92
C ALA A 244 -19.19 -12.13 -22.54
N LYS A 245 -19.85 -12.97 -21.74
CA LYS A 245 -20.53 -14.20 -22.21
C LYS A 245 -21.97 -13.98 -22.65
N THR A 246 -22.64 -12.92 -22.18
CA THR A 246 -23.99 -12.55 -22.63
C THR A 246 -24.02 -11.97 -24.06
N GLN A 247 -22.86 -11.80 -24.70
CA GLN A 247 -22.64 -11.47 -26.12
C GLN A 247 -23.53 -12.19 -27.15
N CYS A 248 -24.11 -13.36 -26.83
CA CYS A 248 -24.69 -14.24 -27.83
C CYS A 248 -26.22 -14.42 -27.77
N LYS A 249 -26.95 -13.67 -26.93
CA LYS A 249 -28.43 -13.76 -26.89
C LYS A 249 -29.09 -12.43 -27.23
N GLY A 250 -28.97 -12.03 -28.49
CA GLY A 250 -29.81 -11.00 -29.07
C GLY A 250 -31.27 -11.47 -29.11
N SER A 251 -32.08 -11.02 -28.15
CA SER A 251 -33.53 -11.15 -28.24
C SER A 251 -34.08 -9.99 -29.07
N GLU A 252 -34.57 -10.29 -30.27
CA GLU A 252 -35.42 -9.40 -31.05
C GLU A 252 -36.72 -9.14 -30.29
N HIS A 253 -36.77 -8.08 -29.49
CA HIS A 253 -38.05 -7.54 -29.03
C HIS A 253 -38.05 -6.02 -29.13
N LYS A 254 -38.90 -5.53 -30.05
CA LYS A 254 -39.28 -4.13 -30.22
C LYS A 254 -40.05 -3.67 -28.98
N GLN A 255 -39.42 -2.89 -28.09
CA GLN A 255 -40.09 -1.98 -27.16
C GLN A 255 -39.05 -1.11 -26.42
N HIS A 256 -39.14 0.22 -26.61
CA HIS A 256 -38.32 1.30 -26.03
C HIS A 256 -36.80 1.24 -26.24
N ALA A 257 -36.18 2.41 -26.45
CA ALA A 257 -34.72 2.52 -26.48
C ALA A 257 -34.16 2.12 -25.10
N ARG A 258 -33.46 0.99 -25.02
CA ARG A 258 -32.85 0.52 -23.77
C ARG A 258 -31.87 1.58 -23.24
N PRO A 259 -31.76 1.78 -21.91
CA PRO A 259 -30.78 2.70 -21.35
C PRO A 259 -29.36 2.30 -21.78
N ARG A 260 -28.50 3.29 -22.05
CA ARG A 260 -27.18 3.03 -22.64
C ARG A 260 -26.30 2.15 -21.72
N PRO A 261 -25.60 1.16 -22.29
CA PRO A 261 -24.54 0.41 -21.61
C PRO A 261 -23.49 1.37 -21.03
N HIS A 262 -23.10 1.18 -19.77
CA HIS A 262 -22.00 1.92 -19.16
C HIS A 262 -21.35 1.15 -17.99
N LEU A 263 -20.10 1.51 -17.67
CA LEU A 263 -19.41 1.03 -16.49
C LEU A 263 -19.60 2.02 -15.34
N ARG A 264 -20.28 1.59 -14.28
CA ARG A 264 -20.23 2.31 -13.00
C ARG A 264 -18.89 1.97 -12.34
N ARG A 265 -17.98 2.94 -12.31
CA ARG A 265 -16.66 2.78 -11.68
C ARG A 265 -16.80 2.49 -10.18
N GLY A 266 -15.87 1.69 -9.67
CA GLY A 266 -15.73 1.52 -8.23
C GLY A 266 -15.36 2.85 -7.59
N HIS A 267 -15.79 3.07 -6.35
CA HIS A 267 -15.57 4.33 -5.64
C HIS A 267 -15.69 4.13 -4.13
N TRP A 268 -15.13 5.07 -3.38
CA TRP A 268 -15.27 5.16 -1.94
C TRP A 268 -16.60 5.78 -1.54
N SER A 269 -17.27 5.21 -0.54
CA SER A 269 -18.47 5.80 0.01
C SER A 269 -18.52 5.64 1.53
N HIS A 270 -19.11 6.62 2.20
CA HIS A 270 -19.27 6.62 3.65
C HIS A 270 -20.68 6.22 4.04
N PHE A 271 -20.79 5.42 5.09
CA PHE A 271 -22.05 4.98 5.64
C PHE A 271 -22.09 5.28 7.13
N TRP A 272 -23.27 5.63 7.63
CA TRP A 272 -23.52 5.67 9.06
C TRP A 272 -23.97 4.28 9.52
N THR A 273 -23.37 3.78 10.58
CA THR A 273 -23.76 2.53 11.26
C THR A 273 -24.16 2.84 12.69
N GLY A 274 -25.08 2.03 13.24
CA GLY A 274 -25.68 2.28 14.56
C GLY A 274 -26.97 3.10 14.51
N LYS A 275 -27.62 3.24 15.67
CA LYS A 275 -28.89 3.97 15.81
C LYS A 275 -28.69 5.46 15.56
N ARG A 276 -29.65 6.11 14.88
CA ARG A 276 -29.56 7.50 14.38
C ARG A 276 -29.13 8.52 15.45
N ASP A 277 -29.60 8.34 16.68
CA ASP A 277 -29.38 9.27 17.81
C ASP A 277 -28.67 8.57 19.00
N SER A 278 -27.80 7.59 18.72
CA SER A 278 -26.94 6.98 19.74
C SER A 278 -25.55 7.60 19.72
N ALA A 279 -24.90 7.64 20.89
CA ALA A 279 -23.47 7.92 21.02
C ALA A 279 -22.59 6.90 20.27
N ASP A 280 -23.11 5.68 20.04
CA ASP A 280 -22.41 4.60 19.32
C ASP A 280 -22.51 4.74 17.79
N ARG A 281 -23.11 5.83 17.28
CA ARG A 281 -23.25 6.02 15.83
C ARG A 281 -21.90 6.36 15.22
N GLU A 282 -21.42 5.51 14.33
CA GLU A 282 -20.11 5.64 13.69
C GLU A 282 -20.24 5.86 12.18
N ARG A 283 -19.32 6.65 11.61
CA ARG A 283 -19.17 6.80 10.16
C ARG A 283 -18.08 5.85 9.65
N VAL A 284 -18.47 4.85 8.87
CA VAL A 284 -17.57 3.85 8.29
C VAL A 284 -17.32 4.10 6.81
N LEU A 285 -16.11 3.79 6.35
CA LEU A 285 -15.74 3.79 4.92
C LEU A 285 -16.03 2.42 4.32
N LYS A 286 -16.59 2.39 3.10
CA LYS A 286 -16.72 1.17 2.29
C LYS A 286 -16.19 1.39 0.88
N TRP A 287 -15.58 0.36 0.32
CA TRP A 287 -15.27 0.28 -1.11
C TRP A 287 -16.48 -0.26 -1.87
N ILE A 288 -16.98 0.48 -2.85
CA ILE A 288 -18.05 0.02 -3.74
C ILE A 288 -17.41 -0.51 -5.01
N GLU A 289 -17.64 -1.77 -5.33
CA GLU A 289 -17.05 -2.44 -6.49
C GLU A 289 -17.61 -1.90 -7.82
N PRO A 290 -16.80 -1.94 -8.90
CA PRO A 290 -17.27 -1.59 -10.24
C PRO A 290 -18.32 -2.58 -10.76
N VAL A 291 -19.31 -2.05 -11.49
CA VAL A 291 -20.43 -2.84 -12.04
C VAL A 291 -20.74 -2.38 -13.47
N TYR A 292 -20.90 -3.33 -14.39
CA TYR A 292 -21.41 -3.09 -15.73
C TYR A 292 -22.94 -2.95 -15.68
N ILE A 293 -23.47 -1.86 -16.24
CA ILE A 293 -24.90 -1.56 -16.25
C ILE A 293 -25.37 -1.57 -17.69
N ASN A 294 -26.33 -2.43 -18.02
CA ASN A 294 -26.87 -2.64 -19.36
C ASN A 294 -25.80 -2.93 -20.43
N ALA A 295 -24.60 -3.30 -20.00
CA ALA A 295 -23.46 -3.64 -20.83
C ALA A 295 -23.11 -5.08 -20.52
N ASP A 296 -23.06 -5.89 -21.56
CA ASP A 296 -22.53 -7.22 -21.47
C ASP A 296 -21.00 -7.07 -21.63
N THR A 297 -20.43 -6.44 -22.63
CA THR A 297 -18.95 -6.37 -22.70
C THR A 297 -18.36 -5.00 -22.42
N PRO A 298 -17.06 -4.90 -22.12
CA PRO A 298 -16.33 -3.65 -22.26
C PRO A 298 -16.48 -3.03 -23.66
N ASP A 299 -16.64 -3.84 -24.72
CA ASP A 299 -16.84 -3.37 -26.09
C ASP A 299 -18.25 -2.79 -26.33
N ASP A 300 -19.22 -3.12 -25.48
CA ASP A 300 -20.56 -2.54 -25.52
C ASP A 300 -20.60 -1.11 -24.95
N LEU A 301 -19.52 -0.70 -24.26
CA LEU A 301 -19.43 0.65 -23.72
C LEU A 301 -19.26 1.66 -24.87
N PRO A 302 -19.93 2.82 -24.83
CA PRO A 302 -19.78 3.83 -25.86
C PRO A 302 -18.32 4.34 -25.90
N THR A 303 -17.65 4.16 -27.03
CA THR A 303 -16.29 4.67 -27.26
C THR A 303 -16.33 6.18 -27.49
N THR A 304 -15.83 6.94 -26.51
CA THR A 304 -15.61 8.39 -26.67
C THR A 304 -14.26 8.64 -27.34
N ILE A 305 -14.27 9.04 -28.61
CA ILE A 305 -13.06 9.44 -29.35
C ILE A 305 -12.78 10.91 -29.07
N HIS A 306 -11.75 11.21 -28.28
CA HIS A 306 -11.21 12.56 -28.17
C HIS A 306 -10.28 12.83 -29.35
N LYS A 307 -10.74 13.62 -30.33
CA LYS A 307 -9.87 14.13 -31.39
C LYS A 307 -8.88 15.12 -30.77
N VAL A 308 -7.61 14.73 -30.71
CA VAL A 308 -6.52 15.63 -30.35
C VAL A 308 -6.19 16.46 -31.60
N LYS A 309 -6.18 17.79 -31.45
CA LYS A 309 -5.65 18.71 -32.47
C LYS A 309 -4.14 18.84 -32.31
#